data_AF-A0A4R4S8X6-F1
#
_entry.id   AF-A0A4R4S8X6-F1
#
_cell.length_a   1.000
_cell.length_b   1.000
_cell.length_c   1.000
_cell.angle_alpha   90.00
_cell.angle_beta   90.00
_cell.angle_gamma   90.00
#
_symmetry.space_group_name_H-M   'P 1'
#
loop_
_entity.id
_entity.type
_entity.pdbx_description
1 polymer ?
#
loop_
_entity_poly.entity_id
_entity_poly.type
_entity_poly.pdbx_seq_one_letter_code
_entity_poly.pdbx_strand_id
1 'polypeptide(L)' 'MERREAAIREAGYKPHQVESARELIEDGAIVPLHGDLFVVVSSDGSEFYETTAHTCGCPAFEAGRRCYHRAAVLLAA' A
#
# COMPACT_ATOMS: atom_id res chain seq x y z
N MET A 1 -13.73 -6.01 0.58
CA MET A 1 -12.84 -4.84 0.71
C MET A 1 -13.45 -3.72 1.54
N GLU A 2 -14.72 -3.38 1.37
CA GLU A 2 -15.39 -2.21 1.99
C GLU A 2 -15.10 -1.99 3.50
N ARG A 3 -15.21 -3.04 4.35
CA ARG A 3 -14.86 -2.92 5.78
C ARG A 3 -13.40 -2.55 6.05
N ARG A 4 -12.47 -3.10 5.26
CA ARG A 4 -11.03 -2.80 5.38
C ARG A 4 -10.73 -1.37 4.94
N GLU A 5 -11.40 -0.89 3.89
CA GLU A 5 -11.27 0.50 3.47
C GLU A 5 -11.76 1.49 4.53
N ALA A 6 -12.89 1.20 5.18
CA ALA A 6 -13.37 2.03 6.28
C ALA A 6 -12.32 2.13 7.40
N ALA A 7 -11.76 1.00 7.83
CA ALA A 7 -10.72 0.96 8.85
C ALA A 7 -9.44 1.74 8.43
N ILE A 8 -9.07 1.68 7.16
CA ILE A 8 -7.92 2.44 6.63
C ILE A 8 -8.21 3.95 6.59
N ARG A 9 -9.43 4.35 6.23
CA ARG A 9 -9.85 5.77 6.29
C ARG A 9 -9.87 6.27 7.73
N GLU A 10 -10.30 5.46 8.70
CA GLU A 10 -10.24 5.77 10.13
C GLU A 10 -8.79 5.86 10.65
N ALA A 11 -7.87 5.05 10.11
CA ALA A 11 -6.42 5.21 10.29
C ALA A 11 -5.85 6.48 9.60
N GLY A 12 -6.73 7.29 9.01
CA GLY A 12 -6.53 8.63 8.48
C GLY A 12 -5.86 8.69 7.10
N TYR A 13 -5.82 7.58 6.37
CA TYR A 13 -5.45 7.62 4.97
C TYR A 13 -6.44 8.49 4.19
N LYS A 14 -5.92 9.36 3.32
CA LYS A 14 -6.76 10.24 2.50
C LYS A 14 -7.49 9.42 1.44
N PRO A 15 -8.68 9.87 0.96
CA PRO A 15 -9.46 9.11 -0.03
C PRO A 15 -8.66 8.70 -1.28
N HIS A 16 -7.84 9.59 -1.84
CA HIS A 16 -7.00 9.26 -2.99
C HIS A 16 -5.94 8.19 -2.71
N GLN A 17 -5.47 8.06 -1.46
CA GLN A 17 -4.52 7.01 -1.09
C GLN A 17 -5.18 5.64 -1.01
N VAL A 18 -6.46 5.60 -0.63
CA VAL A 18 -7.26 4.39 -0.63
C VAL A 18 -7.59 3.98 -2.07
N GLU A 19 -7.92 4.96 -2.92
CA GLU A 19 -8.18 4.70 -4.34
C GLU A 19 -6.94 4.17 -5.06
N SER A 20 -5.79 4.86 -4.94
CA SER A 20 -4.55 4.36 -5.54
C SER A 20 -4.09 3.02 -4.99
N ALA A 21 -4.42 2.70 -3.73
CA ALA A 21 -4.16 1.37 -3.17
C ALA A 21 -5.07 0.29 -3.80
N ARG A 22 -6.32 0.63 -4.09
CA ARG A 22 -7.26 -0.21 -4.83
C ARG A 22 -6.77 -0.45 -6.25
N GLU A 23 -6.47 0.61 -6.98
CA GLU A 23 -5.93 0.56 -8.35
C GLU A 23 -4.68 -0.34 -8.40
N LEU A 24 -3.76 -0.15 -7.46
CA LEU A 24 -2.54 -0.95 -7.37
C LEU A 24 -2.80 -2.47 -7.17
N ILE A 25 -3.83 -2.82 -6.39
CA ILE A 25 -4.26 -4.22 -6.22
C ILE A 25 -4.91 -4.75 -7.50
N GLU A 26 -5.77 -3.94 -8.12
CA GLU A 26 -6.48 -4.29 -9.36
C GLU A 26 -5.51 -4.50 -10.53
N ASP A 27 -4.44 -3.71 -10.60
CA ASP A 27 -3.36 -3.81 -11.59
C ASP A 27 -2.41 -4.99 -11.34
N GLY A 28 -2.54 -5.69 -10.19
CA GLY A 28 -1.62 -6.76 -9.81
C GLY A 28 -0.22 -6.26 -9.45
N ALA A 29 -0.07 -4.97 -9.13
CA ALA A 29 1.20 -4.32 -8.79
C ALA A 29 1.63 -4.52 -7.32
N ILE A 30 1.11 -5.56 -6.66
CA ILE A 30 1.47 -6.00 -5.31
C ILE A 30 1.57 -7.52 -5.29
N VAL A 31 2.70 -8.04 -4.84
CA VAL A 31 2.99 -9.48 -4.83
C VAL A 31 3.48 -9.91 -3.44
N PRO A 32 2.86 -10.92 -2.80
CA PRO A 32 3.39 -11.49 -1.57
C PRO A 32 4.71 -12.21 -1.85
N LEU A 33 5.75 -11.93 -1.07
CA LEU A 33 7.05 -12.62 -1.16
C LEU A 33 7.14 -13.75 -0.13
N HIS A 34 7.16 -13.41 1.15
CA HIS A 34 7.19 -14.37 2.25
C HIS A 34 6.67 -13.74 3.55
N GLY A 35 6.08 -14.53 4.44
CA GLY A 35 5.54 -14.02 5.70
C GLY A 35 4.55 -12.88 5.49
N ASP A 36 4.81 -11.74 6.11
CA ASP A 36 4.06 -10.48 5.99
C ASP A 36 4.67 -9.47 5.00
N LEU A 37 5.72 -9.88 4.25
CA LEU A 37 6.43 -9.05 3.29
C LEU A 37 5.80 -9.14 1.88
N PHE A 38 5.57 -7.96 1.31
CA PHE A 38 5.13 -7.77 -0.07
C PHE A 38 6.16 -6.94 -0.85
N VAL A 39 6.22 -7.17 -2.15
CA VAL A 39 6.81 -6.23 -3.11
C VAL A 39 5.70 -5.47 -3.80
N VAL A 40 5.83 -4.15 -3.83
CA VAL A 40 4.86 -3.24 -4.42
C VAL A 40 5.54 -2.41 -5.51
N VAL A 41 4.95 -2.34 -6.69
CA VAL A 41 5.49 -1.57 -7.82
C VAL A 41 5.07 -0.10 -7.70
N SER A 42 5.98 0.83 -8.02
CA SER A 42 5.64 2.25 -8.17
C SER A 42 4.63 2.46 -9.30
N SER A 43 3.85 3.54 -9.24
CA SER A 43 2.82 3.82 -10.25
C SER A 43 3.38 4.06 -11.66
N ASP A 44 4.65 4.45 -11.78
CA ASP A 44 5.35 4.60 -13.06
C ASP A 44 6.08 3.33 -13.51
N GLY A 45 6.01 2.25 -12.72
CA GLY A 45 6.64 0.97 -13.01
C GLY A 45 8.17 0.95 -12.90
N SER A 46 8.80 2.04 -12.43
CA SER A 46 10.26 2.19 -12.43
C SER A 46 10.94 1.60 -11.19
N GLU A 47 10.21 1.51 -10.07
CA GLU A 47 10.75 1.08 -8.77
C GLU A 47 9.86 0.01 -8.12
N PHE A 48 10.47 -0.77 -7.22
CA PHE A 48 9.80 -1.73 -6.37
C PHE A 48 10.11 -1.40 -4.91
N TYR A 49 9.11 -1.46 -4.05
CA TYR A 49 9.26 -1.21 -2.62
C TYR A 49 8.85 -2.42 -1.81
N GLU A 50 9.77 -2.87 -0.95
CA GLU A 50 9.48 -3.80 0.13
C GLU A 50 8.51 -3.15 1.12
N THR A 51 7.37 -3.82 1.35
CA THR A 51 6.27 -3.26 2.12
C THR A 51 5.65 -4.32 3.02
N THR A 52 5.44 -3.96 4.28
CA THR A 52 4.69 -4.77 5.27
C THR A 52 3.47 -3.98 5.75
N ALA A 53 2.67 -4.57 6.64
CA ALA A 53 1.61 -3.84 7.33
C ALA A 53 2.14 -2.70 8.22
N HIS A 54 3.44 -2.62 8.52
CA HIS A 54 4.03 -1.66 9.45
C HIS A 54 4.99 -0.68 8.77
N THR A 55 5.69 -1.10 7.72
CA THR A 55 6.77 -0.35 7.07
C THR A 55 6.63 -0.37 5.55
N CYS A 56 7.22 0.63 4.88
CA CYS A 56 7.35 0.66 3.42
C CYS A 56 8.69 1.32 3.06
N GLY A 57 9.40 0.77 2.09
CA GLY A 57 10.66 1.32 1.59
C GLY A 57 10.51 2.53 0.65
N CYS A 58 9.32 3.12 0.51
CA CYS A 58 9.13 4.26 -0.41
C CYS A 58 9.47 5.62 0.24
N PRO A 59 9.86 6.63 -0.56
CA PRO A 59 10.26 7.95 -0.04
C PRO A 59 9.20 8.65 0.81
N ALA A 60 7.91 8.40 0.54
CA ALA A 60 6.84 8.98 1.33
C ALA A 60 6.82 8.43 2.78
N PHE A 61 7.09 7.14 2.97
CA PHE A 61 7.16 6.53 4.31
C PHE A 61 8.42 6.98 5.05
N GLU A 62 9.56 7.01 4.36
CA GLU A 62 10.82 7.54 4.90
C GLU A 62 10.67 8.99 5.40
N ALA A 63 9.88 9.80 4.69
CA ALA A 63 9.52 11.15 5.10
C ALA A 63 8.47 11.21 6.23
N GLY A 64 8.12 10.09 6.86
CA GLY A 64 7.15 10.00 7.96
C GLY A 64 5.69 10.16 7.53
N ARG A 65 5.37 9.98 6.24
CA ARG A 65 4.01 10.12 5.71
C ARG A 65 3.36 8.76 5.47
N ARG A 66 2.03 8.74 5.46
CA ARG A 66 1.27 7.58 4.96
C ARG A 66 1.44 7.47 3.44
N CYS A 67 1.70 6.27 2.93
CA CYS A 67 1.82 5.96 1.51
C CYS A 67 0.74 4.95 1.06
N TYR A 68 0.31 5.01 -0.20
CA TYR A 68 -0.70 4.10 -0.72
C TYR A 68 -0.18 2.65 -0.85
N HIS A 69 1.15 2.44 -0.98
CA HIS A 69 1.74 1.08 -0.95
C HIS A 69 1.42 0.34 0.35
N ARG A 70 1.60 0.99 1.52
CA ARG A 70 1.24 0.39 2.82
C ARG A 70 -0.28 0.23 2.95
N ALA A 71 -1.07 1.16 2.41
CA ALA A 71 -2.53 0.98 2.36
C ALA A 71 -2.91 -0.25 1.52
N ALA A 72 -2.24 -0.51 0.40
CA ALA A 72 -2.48 -1.69 -0.43
C ALA A 72 -2.19 -2.98 0.34
N VAL A 73 -1.08 -3.05 1.08
CA VAL A 73 -0.81 -4.21 1.97
C VAL A 73 -1.91 -4.38 3.02
N LEU A 74 -2.36 -3.30 3.67
CA LEU A 74 -3.44 -3.36 4.67
C LEU A 74 -4.81 -3.75 4.08
N LEU A 75 -5.05 -3.49 2.79
CA LEU A 75 -6.25 -3.93 2.09
C LEU A 75 -6.16 -5.41 1.64
N ALA A 76 -4.97 -5.81 1.18
CA ALA A 76 -4.71 -7.13 0.61
C ALA A 76 -4.59 -8.22 1.69
N ALA A 77 -3.96 -7.93 2.84
CA ALA A 77 -3.82 -8.83 3.99
C ALA A 77 -5.16 -9.05 4.71
#